data_AF-A0A4R4Q0Y4-F1
#
_entry.id   AF-A0A4R4Q0Y4-F1
#
_cell.length_a   1.000
_cell.length_b   1.000
_cell.length_c   1.000
_cell.angle_alpha   90.00
_cell.angle_beta   90.00
_cell.angle_gamma   90.00
#
_symmetry.space_group_name_H-M   'P 1'
#
loop_
_entity.id
_entity.type
_entity.pdbx_description
1 polymer ?
#
loop_
_entity_poly.entity_id
_entity_poly.type
_entity_poly.pdbx_seq_one_letter_code
_entity_poly.pdbx_strand_id
1 'polypeptide(L)'
;MIGLAIAVAWLGFVLHNVADLPGQTLLSAETLYPSLVYVALIGVLRWSAWPLFGWAVLNGVGGGLLSVLPLPFLPFDPVQTFHHYSFHVIYTATQIPLAVLAFRRARGPQAL
;
A
#
# COMPACT_ATOMS: atom_id res chain seq x y z
N MET A 1 -8.34 7.27 -14.15
CA MET A 1 -6.91 7.05 -13.85
C MET A 1 -6.64 6.79 -12.37
N ILE A 2 -6.97 7.71 -11.45
CA ILE A 2 -6.66 7.50 -10.01
C ILE A 2 -7.34 6.27 -9.42
N GLY A 3 -8.60 5.97 -9.79
CA GLY A 3 -9.30 4.76 -9.34
C GLY A 3 -8.59 3.45 -9.75
N LEU A 4 -8.03 3.39 -10.96
CA LEU A 4 -7.25 2.24 -11.40
C LEU A 4 -5.95 2.12 -10.59
N ALA A 5 -5.27 3.23 -10.31
CA ALA A 5 -4.08 3.23 -9.47
C ALA A 5 -4.37 2.77 -8.04
N ILE A 6 -5.54 3.13 -7.48
CA ILE A 6 -6.00 2.61 -6.19
C ILE A 6 -6.19 1.10 -6.24
N ALA A 7 -6.87 0.59 -7.28
CA ALA A 7 -7.10 -0.84 -7.43
C ALA A 7 -5.78 -1.63 -7.57
N VAL A 8 -4.82 -1.11 -8.34
CA VAL A 8 -3.48 -1.73 -8.49
C VAL A 8 -2.70 -1.71 -7.18
N ALA A 9 -2.70 -0.57 -6.47
CA ALA A 9 -2.04 -0.45 -5.16
C ALA A 9 -2.64 -1.40 -4.11
N TRP A 10 -3.98 -1.50 -4.07
CA TRP A 10 -4.70 -2.42 -3.20
C TRP A 10 -4.42 -3.89 -3.56
N LEU A 11 -4.40 -4.24 -4.86
CA LEU A 11 -4.06 -5.59 -5.29
C LEU A 11 -2.64 -5.98 -4.88
N GLY A 12 -1.66 -5.09 -5.04
CA GLY A 12 -0.30 -5.33 -4.60
C GLY A 12 -0.20 -5.57 -3.09
N PHE A 13 -0.97 -4.82 -2.29
CA PHE A 13 -1.10 -5.04 -0.85
C PHE A 13 -1.70 -6.42 -0.51
N VAL A 14 -2.78 -6.82 -1.19
CA VAL A 14 -3.41 -8.14 -0.97
C VAL A 14 -2.45 -9.27 -1.32
N LEU A 15 -1.74 -9.15 -2.46
CA LEU A 15 -0.75 -10.15 -2.89
C LEU A 15 0.41 -10.27 -1.90
N HIS A 16 0.90 -9.15 -1.36
CA HIS A 16 1.89 -9.14 -0.28
C HIS A 16 1.41 -9.92 0.95
N ASN A 17 0.20 -9.62 1.44
CA ASN A 17 -0.33 -10.30 2.62
C ASN A 17 -0.51 -11.81 2.40
N VAL A 18 -1.03 -12.22 1.24
CA VAL A 18 -1.21 -13.64 0.91
C VAL A 18 0.13 -14.37 0.79
N ALA A 19 1.17 -13.70 0.30
CA ALA A 19 2.50 -14.27 0.14
C ALA A 19 3.24 -14.42 1.48
N ASP A 20 3.07 -13.47 2.39
CA ASP A 20 3.84 -13.42 3.65
C ASP A 20 3.13 -14.07 4.83
N LEU A 21 1.80 -14.12 4.82
CA LEU A 21 1.00 -14.63 5.91
C LEU A 21 0.18 -15.86 5.44
N PRO A 22 0.49 -17.07 5.95
CA PRO A 22 -0.23 -18.28 5.59
C PRO A 22 -1.73 -18.20 5.92
N GLY A 23 -2.58 -18.65 4.98
CA GLY A 23 -4.02 -18.76 5.22
C GLY A 23 -4.79 -17.43 5.21
N GLN A 24 -4.18 -16.33 4.75
CA GLN A 24 -4.89 -15.06 4.62
C GLN A 24 -6.07 -15.13 3.66
N THR A 25 -7.15 -14.44 4.04
CA THR A 25 -8.32 -14.19 3.20
C THR A 25 -8.60 -12.69 3.18
N LEU A 26 -9.54 -12.24 2.34
CA LEU A 26 -9.98 -10.84 2.35
C LEU A 26 -10.63 -10.40 3.68
N LEU A 27 -11.07 -11.36 4.51
CA LEU A 27 -11.70 -11.11 5.80
C LEU A 27 -10.72 -11.17 6.98
N SER A 28 -9.48 -11.63 6.76
CA SER A 28 -8.43 -11.60 7.77
C SER A 28 -8.15 -10.15 8.18
N ALA A 29 -7.92 -9.90 9.47
CA ALA A 29 -7.79 -8.55 10.03
C ALA A 29 -6.70 -7.72 9.32
N GLU A 30 -5.59 -8.38 8.99
CA GLU A 30 -4.42 -7.79 8.33
C GLU A 30 -4.73 -7.31 6.91
N THR A 31 -5.76 -7.88 6.27
CA THR A 31 -6.21 -7.50 4.92
C THR A 31 -7.46 -6.62 4.97
N LEU A 32 -8.43 -6.95 5.81
CA LEU A 32 -9.71 -6.28 5.93
C LEU A 32 -9.56 -4.83 6.42
N TYR A 33 -8.85 -4.59 7.53
CA TYR A 33 -8.77 -3.24 8.08
C TYR A 33 -8.06 -2.26 7.13
N PRO A 34 -6.90 -2.58 6.54
CA PRO A 34 -6.31 -1.70 5.53
C PRO A 34 -7.18 -1.54 4.28
N SER A 35 -7.93 -2.57 3.87
CA SER A 35 -8.90 -2.46 2.76
C SER A 35 -10.04 -1.47 3.08
N LEU A 36 -10.54 -1.47 4.32
CA LEU A 36 -11.51 -0.48 4.77
C LEU A 36 -10.92 0.93 4.81
N VAL A 37 -9.63 1.07 5.13
CA VAL A 37 -8.92 2.36 5.00
C VAL A 37 -8.91 2.82 3.55
N TYR A 38 -8.59 1.95 2.58
CA TYR A 38 -8.69 2.30 1.16
C TYR A 38 -10.09 2.82 0.78
N VAL A 39 -11.16 2.13 1.23
CA VAL A 39 -12.56 2.56 0.99
C VAL A 39 -12.84 3.94 1.62
N ALA A 40 -12.43 4.15 2.87
CA ALA A 40 -12.60 5.43 3.54
C ALA A 40 -11.85 6.56 2.82
N LEU A 41 -10.62 6.30 2.39
CA LEU A 41 -9.79 7.27 1.67
C LEU A 41 -10.35 7.60 0.28
N ILE A 42 -11.00 6.65 -0.41
CA ILE A 42 -11.76 6.93 -1.62
C ILE A 42 -12.89 7.93 -1.33
N GLY A 43 -13.58 7.81 -0.20
CA GLY A 43 -14.60 8.80 0.21
C GLY A 43 -13.98 10.18 0.48
N VAL A 44 -12.80 10.23 1.08
CA VAL A 44 -12.08 11.47 1.41
C VAL A 44 -11.54 12.21 0.17
N LEU A 45 -11.30 11.48 -0.95
CA LEU A 45 -10.78 12.04 -2.20
C LEU A 45 -11.58 13.21 -2.78
N ARG A 46 -12.85 13.35 -2.41
CA ARG A 46 -13.70 14.47 -2.85
C ARG A 46 -13.24 15.81 -2.26
N TRP A 47 -12.57 15.80 -1.11
CA TRP A 47 -12.04 16.99 -0.46
C TRP A 47 -10.53 17.07 -0.50
N SER A 48 -9.84 15.94 -0.33
CA SER A 48 -8.39 15.94 -0.26
C SER A 48 -7.79 14.62 -0.75
N ALA A 49 -6.72 14.72 -1.53
CA ALA A 49 -5.93 13.57 -1.95
C ALA A 49 -4.67 13.36 -1.10
N TRP A 50 -4.36 14.26 -0.15
CA TRP A 50 -3.21 14.12 0.75
C TRP A 50 -3.24 12.84 1.58
N PRO A 51 -4.38 12.44 2.18
CA PRO A 51 -4.45 11.18 2.92
C PRO A 51 -4.14 9.95 2.06
N LEU A 52 -4.63 9.92 0.82
CA LEU A 52 -4.37 8.81 -0.10
C LEU A 52 -2.91 8.79 -0.58
N PHE A 53 -2.30 9.95 -0.80
CA PHE A 53 -0.87 10.05 -1.04
C PHE A 53 -0.05 9.51 0.14
N GLY A 54 -0.37 9.98 1.36
CA GLY A 54 0.29 9.52 2.58
C GLY A 54 0.15 8.01 2.78
N TRP A 55 -1.03 7.46 2.49
CA TRP A 55 -1.28 6.03 2.54
C TRP A 55 -0.42 5.24 1.54
N ALA A 56 -0.35 5.68 0.28
CA ALA A 56 0.49 5.06 -0.73
C ALA A 56 1.98 5.09 -0.35
N VAL A 57 2.46 6.20 0.22
CA VAL A 57 3.84 6.33 0.71
C VAL A 57 4.09 5.43 1.91
N LEU A 58 3.17 5.37 2.88
CA LEU A 58 3.28 4.49 4.04
C LEU A 58 3.38 3.02 3.61
N ASN A 59 2.52 2.59 2.69
CA ASN A 59 2.52 1.22 2.16
C ASN A 59 3.79 0.95 1.35
N GLY A 60 4.18 1.85 0.44
CA GLY A 60 5.29 1.60 -0.48
C GLY A 60 6.66 1.70 0.19
N VAL A 61 6.84 2.71 1.04
CA VAL A 61 8.12 2.96 1.74
C VAL A 61 8.16 2.19 3.05
N GLY A 62 7.17 2.36 3.93
CA GLY A 62 7.15 1.69 5.22
C GLY A 62 6.91 0.18 5.08
N GLY A 63 5.81 -0.18 4.42
CA GLY A 63 5.38 -1.58 4.29
C GLY A 63 6.19 -2.40 3.29
N GLY A 64 6.56 -1.83 2.15
CA GLY A 64 7.24 -2.56 1.08
C GLY A 64 8.77 -2.49 1.13
N LEU A 65 9.35 -1.30 1.37
CA LEU A 65 10.79 -1.09 1.28
C LEU A 65 11.51 -1.25 2.63
N LEU A 66 11.09 -0.51 3.65
CA LEU A 66 11.80 -0.43 4.93
C LEU A 66 11.63 -1.69 5.78
N SER A 67 10.48 -2.36 5.69
CA SER A 67 10.15 -3.58 6.44
C SER A 67 11.07 -4.77 6.16
N VAL A 68 11.70 -4.81 4.99
CA VAL A 68 12.58 -5.92 4.55
C VAL A 68 14.06 -5.55 4.55
N LEU A 69 14.39 -4.33 4.98
CA LEU A 69 15.79 -3.97 5.13
C LEU A 69 16.42 -4.79 6.26
N PRO A 70 17.69 -5.21 6.12
CA PRO A 70 18.42 -5.97 7.14
C PRO A 70 18.83 -5.09 8.33
N LEU A 71 17.87 -4.43 8.97
CA LEU A 71 18.08 -3.53 10.10
C LEU A 71 18.00 -4.33 11.41
N PRO A 72 18.99 -4.21 12.31
CA PRO A 72 19.14 -5.11 13.47
C PRO A 72 18.02 -5.00 14.51
N PHE A 73 17.14 -4.00 14.41
CA PHE A 73 16.01 -3.78 15.31
C PHE A 73 14.66 -4.22 14.73
N LEU A 74 14.62 -4.71 13.49
CA LEU A 74 13.40 -5.23 12.88
C LEU A 74 13.27 -6.74 13.15
N PRO A 75 12.04 -7.25 13.34
CA PRO A 75 11.81 -8.69 13.41
C PRO A 75 12.08 -9.29 12.02
N PHE A 76 12.99 -10.26 11.93
CA PHE A 76 13.28 -11.02 10.70
C PHE A 76 12.30 -12.19 10.50
N ASP A 77 11.03 -11.94 10.80
CA ASP A 77 9.93 -12.85 10.56
C ASP A 77 8.94 -12.17 9.59
N PRO A 78 8.59 -12.79 8.46
CA PRO A 78 8.99 -14.12 8.01
C PRO A 78 10.46 -14.22 7.57
N VAL A 79 10.93 -15.47 7.38
CA VAL A 79 12.27 -15.75 6.85
C VAL A 79 12.51 -14.99 5.54
N GLN A 80 13.62 -14.26 5.50
CA GLN A 80 14.02 -13.44 4.37
C GLN A 80 14.46 -14.31 3.19
N THR A 81 13.51 -14.60 2.29
CA THR A 81 13.71 -15.42 1.10
C THR A 81 13.54 -14.60 -0.18
N PHE A 82 14.02 -15.10 -1.32
CA PHE A 82 13.77 -14.47 -2.62
C PHE A 82 12.27 -14.29 -2.91
N HIS A 83 11.44 -15.26 -2.48
CA HIS A 83 9.98 -15.16 -2.58
C HIS A 83 9.44 -13.94 -1.83
N HIS A 84 9.77 -13.81 -0.54
CA HIS A 84 9.38 -12.68 0.30
C HIS A 84 9.81 -11.34 -0.31
N TYR A 85 11.10 -11.19 -0.66
CA TYR A 85 11.60 -9.98 -1.29
C TYR A 85 10.89 -9.62 -2.61
N SER A 86 10.55 -10.62 -3.43
CA SER A 86 9.88 -10.39 -4.71
C SER A 86 8.49 -9.78 -4.53
N PHE A 87 7.72 -10.27 -3.55
CA PHE A 87 6.40 -9.73 -3.24
C PHE A 87 6.47 -8.33 -2.62
N HIS A 88 7.48 -8.04 -1.81
CA HIS A 88 7.76 -6.67 -1.35
C HIS A 88 8.10 -5.70 -2.49
N VAL A 89 8.90 -6.13 -3.47
CA VAL A 89 9.19 -5.32 -4.68
C VAL A 89 7.91 -5.04 -5.48
N ILE A 90 7.09 -6.06 -5.72
CA ILE A 90 5.79 -5.90 -6.40
C ILE A 90 4.89 -4.94 -5.60
N TYR A 91 4.83 -5.11 -4.29
CA TYR A 91 4.03 -4.27 -3.41
C TYR A 91 4.47 -2.81 -3.46
N THR A 92 5.76 -2.50 -3.32
CA THR A 92 6.29 -1.14 -3.48
C THR A 92 6.00 -0.59 -4.87
N ALA A 93 6.24 -1.37 -5.94
CA ALA A 93 6.06 -0.92 -7.31
C ALA A 93 4.60 -0.55 -7.62
N THR A 94 3.63 -1.33 -7.12
CA THR A 94 2.20 -1.07 -7.30
C THR A 94 1.71 0.18 -6.56
N GLN A 95 2.44 0.67 -5.54
CA GLN A 95 2.10 1.93 -4.86
C GLN A 95 2.49 3.17 -5.67
N ILE A 96 3.50 3.07 -6.55
CA ILE A 96 4.08 4.23 -7.26
C ILE A 96 3.03 5.00 -8.09
N PRO A 97 2.18 4.36 -8.94
CA PRO A 97 1.17 5.08 -9.69
C PRO A 97 0.18 5.83 -8.80
N LEU A 98 -0.21 5.22 -7.67
CA LEU A 98 -1.12 5.84 -6.71
C LEU A 98 -0.48 7.07 -6.05
N ALA A 99 0.77 6.94 -5.56
CA ALA A 99 1.50 8.03 -4.94
C ALA A 99 1.65 9.22 -5.90
N VAL A 100 2.06 8.97 -7.15
CA VAL A 100 2.25 10.03 -8.16
C VAL A 100 0.92 10.74 -8.47
N LEU A 101 -0.15 9.99 -8.73
CA LEU A 101 -1.43 10.57 -9.10
C LEU A 101 -2.11 11.29 -7.92
N ALA A 102 -2.05 10.72 -6.72
CA ALA A 102 -2.59 11.34 -5.52
C ALA A 102 -1.84 12.63 -5.18
N PHE A 103 -0.51 12.65 -5.29
CA PHE A 103 0.30 13.86 -5.08
C PHE A 103 -0.04 14.96 -6.09
N ARG A 104 -0.14 14.61 -7.38
CA ARG A 104 -0.53 15.57 -8.42
C ARG A 104 -1.92 16.15 -8.18
N ARG A 105 -2.89 15.32 -7.75
CA ARG A 105 -4.24 15.77 -7.40
C ARG A 105 -4.23 16.66 -6.16
N ALA A 106 -3.46 16.31 -5.13
CA ALA A 106 -3.38 17.05 -3.88
C ALA A 106 -2.77 18.45 -4.03
N ARG A 107 -1.84 18.62 -4.99
CA ARG A 107 -1.25 19.92 -5.33
C ARG A 107 -2.05 20.74 -6.34
N GLY A 108 -3.05 20.15 -7.00
CA GLY A 108 -3.91 20.85 -7.95
C GLY A 108 -4.87 21.83 -7.25
N PRO A 109 -5.41 22.82 -7.96
CA PRO A 109 -6.45 23.70 -7.42
C PRO A 109 -7.62 22.87 -6.91
N GLN A 110 -7.96 23.01 -5.63
CA GLN A 110 -9.16 22.39 -5.08
C GLN A 110 -10.35 23.20 -5.59
N ALA A 111 -11.23 22.57 -6.38
CA ALA A 111 -12.52 23.17 -6.68
C ALA A 111 -13.31 23.22 -5.37
N LEU A 112 -13.38 24.43 -4.78
CA LEU A 112 -14.25 24.76 -3.66
C LEU A 112 -15.70 24.87 -4.15
#